data_AF-A0ABD1Q7L8-F1
#
_entry.id   AF-A0ABD1Q7L8-F1
#
_cell.length_a   1.000
_cell.length_b   1.000
_cell.length_c   1.000
_cell.angle_alpha   90.00
_cell.angle_beta   90.00
_cell.angle_gamma   90.00
#
_symmetry.space_group_name_H-M   'P 1'
#
loop_
_entity.id
_entity.type
_entity.pdbx_description
1 polymer ?
#
loop_
_entity_poly.entity_id
_entity_poly.type
_entity_poly.pdbx_seq_one_letter_code
_entity_poly.pdbx_strand_id
1 'polypeptide(L)'
;MDTRQKVTVEHLRKIDKDLSDLGLAYSTLNGKIDSSDKILKSMCCKQDKMEELMQDMNSKYESLVAMMAILNVTQNEQKKNKQVERRSSKTEMSSGDMGNKKFFNCTKLPKIDFPIFGGENPREWVRKANKYFQLHNIPDEMKMGIVEMYLKGRADIWFHGFQSSNPTAEWALLTTEVCRRFAETTGKKMVETFSKIR
;
A
#
# COMPACT_ATOMS: atom_id res chain seq x y z
N MET A 1 -41.27 67.49 -1.34
CA MET A 1 -40.04 66.67 -1.26
C MET A 1 -40.50 65.24 -1.02
N ASP A 2 -40.15 64.22 -1.83
CA ASP A 2 -39.98 62.86 -1.28
C ASP A 2 -39.65 61.69 -2.25
N THR A 3 -39.86 61.79 -3.57
CA THR A 3 -39.69 60.57 -4.40
C THR A 3 -38.22 60.22 -4.65
N ARG A 4 -37.36 61.22 -4.90
CA ARG A 4 -35.92 61.02 -5.10
C ARG A 4 -35.21 60.49 -3.85
N GLN A 5 -35.62 60.98 -2.68
CA GLN A 5 -35.02 60.61 -1.40
C GLN A 5 -35.38 59.16 -1.04
N LYS A 6 -36.63 58.73 -1.31
CA LYS A 6 -37.05 57.33 -1.19
C LYS A 6 -36.26 56.38 -2.09
N VAL A 7 -36.02 56.74 -3.35
CA VAL A 7 -35.21 55.92 -4.29
C VAL A 7 -33.77 55.75 -3.79
N THR A 8 -33.14 56.82 -3.30
CA THR A 8 -31.77 56.73 -2.76
C THR A 8 -31.69 55.83 -1.53
N VAL A 9 -32.68 55.90 -0.64
CA VAL A 9 -32.74 55.04 0.56
C VAL A 9 -32.96 53.56 0.17
N GLU A 10 -33.79 53.28 -0.83
CA GLU A 10 -33.99 51.91 -1.34
C GLU A 10 -32.72 51.34 -1.99
N HIS A 11 -31.97 52.15 -2.75
CA HIS A 11 -30.67 51.73 -3.29
C HIS A 11 -29.65 51.44 -2.19
N LEU A 12 -29.58 52.27 -1.14
CA LEU A 12 -28.69 52.04 -0.01
C LEU A 12 -29.06 50.76 0.76
N ARG A 13 -30.37 50.51 0.98
CA ARG A 13 -30.85 49.25 1.59
C ARG A 13 -30.48 48.04 0.75
N LYS A 14 -30.53 48.17 -0.58
CA LYS A 14 -30.14 47.08 -1.48
C LYS A 14 -28.65 46.79 -1.41
N ILE A 15 -27.81 47.82 -1.42
CA ILE A 15 -26.35 47.66 -1.27
C ILE A 15 -26.00 47.03 0.07
N ASP A 16 -26.65 47.45 1.17
CA ASP A 16 -26.43 46.89 2.51
C ASP A 16 -26.80 45.40 2.59
N LYS A 17 -27.91 45.02 1.96
CA LYS A 17 -28.32 43.63 1.82
C LYS A 17 -27.31 42.83 1.00
N ASP A 18 -26.89 43.35 -0.15
CA ASP A 18 -25.93 42.67 -1.03
C ASP A 18 -24.56 42.48 -0.33
N LEU A 19 -24.11 43.47 0.47
CA LEU A 19 -22.90 43.36 1.31
C LEU A 19 -23.05 42.30 2.40
N SER A 20 -24.23 42.21 3.04
CA SER A 20 -24.52 41.21 4.06
C SER A 20 -24.54 39.80 3.48
N ASP A 21 -25.20 39.61 2.35
CA ASP A 21 -25.25 38.34 1.62
C ASP A 21 -23.85 37.90 1.16
N LEU A 22 -23.03 38.85 0.69
CA LEU A 22 -21.63 38.59 0.32
C LEU A 22 -20.78 38.19 1.53
N GLY A 23 -20.98 38.82 2.70
CA GLY A 23 -20.29 38.47 3.94
C GLY A 23 -20.62 37.05 4.43
N LEU A 24 -21.88 36.64 4.31
CA LEU A 24 -22.32 35.27 4.61
C LEU A 24 -21.72 34.25 3.63
N ALA A 25 -21.70 34.57 2.34
CA ALA A 25 -21.08 33.74 1.32
C ALA A 25 -19.57 33.57 1.57
N TYR A 26 -18.86 34.66 1.90
CA TYR A 26 -17.45 34.63 2.25
C TYR A 26 -17.17 33.75 3.48
N SER A 27 -17.94 33.94 4.55
CA SER A 27 -17.80 33.14 5.78
C SER A 27 -18.03 31.64 5.53
N THR A 28 -19.02 31.32 4.70
CA THR A 28 -19.32 29.94 4.29
C THR A 28 -18.18 29.34 3.47
N LEU A 29 -17.62 30.10 2.53
CA LEU A 29 -16.51 29.64 1.69
C LEU A 29 -15.25 29.40 2.54
N ASN A 30 -14.94 30.31 3.46
CA ASN A 30 -13.79 30.18 4.34
C ASN A 30 -13.89 28.91 5.21
N GLY A 31 -15.07 28.60 5.75
CA GLY A 31 -15.28 27.36 6.50
C GLY A 31 -15.11 26.08 5.66
N LYS A 32 -15.49 26.11 4.38
CA LYS A 32 -15.24 24.99 3.45
C LYS A 32 -13.76 24.82 3.12
N ILE A 33 -13.02 25.92 2.98
CA ILE A 33 -11.56 25.91 2.79
C ILE A 33 -10.90 25.28 4.02
N ASP A 34 -11.24 25.74 5.23
CA ASP A 34 -10.70 25.17 6.48
C ASP A 34 -10.98 23.67 6.62
N SER A 35 -12.19 23.22 6.24
CA SER A 35 -12.54 21.80 6.24
C SER A 35 -11.73 21.02 5.21
N SER A 36 -11.51 21.60 4.02
CA SER A 36 -10.72 20.97 2.96
C SER A 36 -9.25 20.85 3.36
N ASP A 37 -8.69 21.89 3.99
CA ASP A 37 -7.33 21.89 4.52
C ASP A 37 -7.11 20.84 5.60
N LYS A 38 -8.10 20.64 6.48
CA LYS A 38 -8.07 19.55 7.48
C LYS A 38 -8.01 18.16 6.82
N ILE A 39 -8.81 17.96 5.76
CA ILE A 39 -8.82 16.69 5.00
C ILE A 39 -7.47 16.48 4.30
N LEU A 40 -6.98 17.50 3.60
CA LEU A 40 -5.70 17.46 2.90
C LEU A 40 -4.54 17.18 3.86
N LYS A 41 -4.53 17.83 5.04
CA LYS A 41 -3.49 17.62 6.04
C LYS A 41 -3.53 16.22 6.66
N SER A 42 -4.72 15.66 6.88
CA SER A 42 -4.88 14.28 7.34
C SER A 42 -4.36 13.28 6.31
N MET A 43 -4.67 13.51 5.03
CA MET A 43 -4.20 12.68 3.91
C MET A 43 -2.67 12.75 3.77
N CYS A 44 -2.10 13.96 3.79
CA CYS A 44 -0.65 14.15 3.72
C CYS A 44 0.07 13.45 4.88
N CYS A 45 -0.42 13.60 6.11
CA CYS A 45 0.19 12.94 7.28
C CYS A 45 0.15 11.40 7.19
N LYS A 46 -0.89 10.81 6.60
CA LYS A 46 -0.94 9.36 6.34
C LYS A 46 0.09 8.95 5.29
N GLN A 47 0.30 9.78 4.27
CA GLN A 47 1.32 9.56 3.24
C GLN A 47 2.74 9.68 3.81
N ASP A 48 3.02 10.67 4.65
CA ASP A 48 4.33 10.87 5.28
C ASP A 48 4.73 9.70 6.19
N LYS A 49 3.80 9.23 7.04
CA LYS A 49 4.02 8.05 7.90
C LYS A 49 4.30 6.78 7.10
N MET A 50 3.73 6.69 5.90
CA MET A 50 3.95 5.55 5.01
C MET A 50 5.29 5.65 4.27
N GLU A 51 5.69 6.86 3.88
CA GLU A 51 7.01 7.11 3.31
C GLU A 51 8.13 6.80 4.31
N GLU A 52 7.92 7.16 5.58
CA GLU A 52 8.80 6.79 6.70
C GLU A 52 8.94 5.25 6.84
N LEU A 53 7.83 4.50 6.76
CA LEU A 53 7.84 3.04 6.81
C LEU A 53 8.60 2.42 5.62
N MET A 54 8.45 2.98 4.42
CA MET A 54 9.17 2.53 3.23
C MET A 54 10.67 2.82 3.32
N GLN A 55 11.04 3.97 3.87
CA GLN A 55 12.45 4.33 4.10
C GLN A 55 13.10 3.42 5.15
N ASP A 56 12.39 3.09 6.23
CA ASP A 56 12.90 2.13 7.24
C ASP A 56 13.14 0.74 6.62
N MET A 57 12.19 0.24 5.82
CA MET A 57 12.35 -1.04 5.13
C MET A 57 13.51 -1.03 4.13
N ASN A 58 13.66 0.05 3.36
CA ASN A 58 14.79 0.18 2.41
C ASN A 58 16.13 0.31 3.15
N SER A 59 16.17 1.03 4.28
CA SER A 59 17.37 1.17 5.12
C SER A 59 17.82 -0.18 5.71
N LYS A 60 16.87 -1.00 6.19
CA LYS A 60 17.17 -2.36 6.66
C LYS A 60 17.69 -3.26 5.53
N TYR A 61 17.17 -3.09 4.31
CA TYR A 61 17.66 -3.79 3.12
C TYR A 61 19.10 -3.40 2.76
N GLU A 62 19.40 -2.10 2.69
CA GLU A 62 20.76 -1.62 2.38
C GLU A 62 21.77 -2.08 3.45
N SER A 63 21.37 -2.05 4.72
CA SER A 63 22.19 -2.58 5.83
C SER A 63 22.48 -4.08 5.69
N LEU A 64 21.49 -4.86 5.25
CA LEU A 64 21.66 -6.30 5.00
C LEU A 64 22.56 -6.57 3.79
N VAL A 65 22.44 -5.79 2.72
CA VAL A 65 23.32 -5.88 1.53
C VAL A 65 24.76 -5.55 1.92
N ALA A 66 24.98 -4.50 2.72
CA ALA A 66 26.30 -4.13 3.22
C ALA A 66 26.92 -5.24 4.09
N MET A 67 26.14 -5.83 5.00
CA MET A 67 26.58 -6.96 5.83
C MET A 67 26.95 -8.20 5.00
N MET A 68 26.16 -8.52 3.96
CA MET A 68 26.47 -9.63 3.05
C MET A 68 27.74 -9.38 2.22
N ALA A 69 28.00 -8.13 1.81
CA ALA A 69 29.23 -7.79 1.11
C ALA A 69 30.47 -8.09 1.98
N ILE A 70 30.41 -7.76 3.28
CA ILE A 70 31.50 -8.06 4.24
C ILE A 70 31.67 -9.58 4.44
N LEU A 71 30.57 -10.33 4.59
CA LEU A 71 30.64 -11.80 4.75
C LEU A 71 31.15 -12.53 3.50
N ASN A 72 30.89 -11.99 2.29
CA ASN A 72 31.41 -12.58 1.06
C ASN A 72 32.92 -12.31 0.89
N VAL A 73 33.44 -11.20 1.43
CA VAL A 73 34.87 -10.91 1.50
C VAL A 73 35.60 -11.88 2.45
N THR A 74 35.03 -12.18 3.63
CA THR A 74 35.63 -13.13 4.59
C THR A 74 35.58 -14.59 4.11
N GLN A 75 34.57 -14.99 3.33
CA GLN A 75 34.53 -16.32 2.70
C GLN A 75 35.59 -16.52 1.62
N ASN A 76 36.02 -15.45 0.94
CA ASN A 76 37.08 -15.52 -0.06
C ASN A 76 38.47 -15.66 0.58
N GLU A 77 38.71 -15.11 1.77
CA GLU A 77 39.96 -15.34 2.50
C GLU A 77 40.08 -16.76 3.07
N GLN A 78 38.97 -17.36 3.52
CA GLN A 78 38.98 -18.74 4.05
C GLN A 78 39.17 -19.82 2.98
N LYS A 79 38.79 -19.58 1.72
CA LYS A 79 38.92 -20.55 0.62
C LYS A 79 40.36 -20.73 0.11
N LYS A 80 41.27 -19.79 0.38
CA LYS A 80 42.70 -19.97 0.05
C LYS A 80 43.45 -20.85 1.04
N ASN A 81 42.89 -21.15 2.23
CA ASN A 81 43.65 -21.79 3.33
C ASN A 81 43.23 -23.23 3.70
N LYS A 82 42.40 -23.93 2.90
CA LYS A 82 41.86 -25.27 3.23
C LYS A 82 42.18 -26.38 2.22
N GLN A 83 43.35 -26.35 1.58
CA GLN A 83 43.78 -27.44 0.68
C GLN A 83 44.95 -28.30 1.20
N VAL A 84 45.32 -28.24 2.48
CA VAL A 84 46.47 -29.03 3.00
C VAL A 84 46.11 -30.20 3.93
N GLU A 85 44.99 -30.21 4.65
CA GLU A 85 44.73 -31.30 5.61
C GLU A 85 43.45 -32.09 5.28
N ARG A 86 43.58 -33.07 4.39
CA ARG A 86 42.65 -34.19 4.24
C ARG A 86 43.40 -35.51 4.34
N ARG A 87 43.84 -35.90 5.54
CA ARG A 87 44.12 -37.31 5.88
C ARG A 87 43.89 -37.54 7.39
N SER A 88 42.84 -38.31 7.69
CA SER A 88 42.75 -39.36 8.72
C SER A 88 41.60 -39.25 9.74
N SER A 89 40.78 -40.32 9.74
CA SER A 89 40.00 -41.00 10.83
C SER A 89 38.89 -40.25 11.60
N LYS A 90 37.59 -40.63 11.50
CA LYS A 90 36.80 -41.67 12.28
C LYS A 90 36.75 -41.34 13.80
N THR A 91 35.64 -41.29 14.57
CA THR A 91 34.33 -42.00 14.60
C THR A 91 33.36 -41.32 15.65
N GLU A 92 32.05 -41.63 15.58
CA GLU A 92 31.01 -41.76 16.64
C GLU A 92 29.94 -40.68 16.99
N MET A 93 28.76 -41.25 17.28
CA MET A 93 27.39 -40.81 17.61
C MET A 93 27.20 -39.78 18.74
N SER A 94 26.14 -38.97 18.67
CA SER A 94 25.07 -38.91 19.70
C SER A 94 23.86 -38.07 19.28
N SER A 95 22.74 -38.37 19.91
CA SER A 95 21.36 -37.96 19.69
C SER A 95 21.00 -36.53 20.12
N GLY A 96 19.91 -36.02 19.53
CA GLY A 96 19.03 -34.99 20.11
C GLY A 96 19.19 -33.60 19.51
N ASP A 97 18.23 -33.17 18.69
CA ASP A 97 17.45 -31.96 18.95
C ASP A 97 16.30 -31.80 17.92
N MET A 98 15.13 -31.40 18.42
CA MET A 98 13.96 -31.08 17.62
C MET A 98 14.14 -29.73 16.93
N GLY A 99 13.53 -29.60 15.75
CA GLY A 99 13.11 -28.28 15.27
C GLY A 99 14.03 -27.59 14.27
N ASN A 100 14.61 -28.30 13.30
CA ASN A 100 15.21 -27.60 12.16
C ASN A 100 14.18 -27.36 11.05
N LYS A 101 13.21 -26.49 11.35
CA LYS A 101 12.46 -25.75 10.32
C LYS A 101 13.50 -24.93 9.56
N LYS A 102 14.04 -25.48 8.46
CA LYS A 102 14.91 -24.76 7.52
C LYS A 102 14.10 -23.73 6.73
N PHE A 103 13.50 -22.78 7.44
CA PHE A 103 13.14 -21.45 7.00
C PHE A 103 14.19 -20.61 7.75
N PHE A 104 15.27 -20.06 7.21
CA PHE A 104 15.36 -19.16 6.08
C PHE A 104 16.81 -19.17 5.58
N ASN A 105 17.07 -19.84 4.46
CA ASN A 105 18.19 -19.42 3.61
C ASN A 105 17.73 -18.19 2.82
N CYS A 106 17.53 -17.05 3.52
CA CYS A 106 17.27 -15.76 2.88
C CYS A 106 18.62 -15.13 2.51
N THR A 107 19.35 -15.79 1.62
CA THR A 107 20.45 -15.16 0.90
C THR A 107 19.91 -14.86 -0.49
N LYS A 108 19.54 -13.59 -0.70
CA LYS A 108 19.06 -13.00 -1.96
C LYS A 108 17.61 -13.31 -2.34
N LEU A 109 16.66 -12.77 -1.58
CA LEU A 109 15.34 -12.54 -2.16
C LEU A 109 15.43 -11.37 -3.15
N PRO A 110 15.01 -11.54 -4.41
CA PRO A 110 14.94 -10.43 -5.37
C PRO A 110 14.10 -9.29 -4.78
N LYS A 111 14.40 -8.03 -5.12
CA LYS A 111 13.45 -6.92 -4.90
C LYS A 111 12.23 -7.24 -5.79
N ILE A 112 11.21 -7.84 -5.19
CA ILE A 112 9.93 -8.09 -5.85
C ILE A 112 9.01 -6.98 -5.40
N ASP A 113 8.44 -6.23 -6.33
CA ASP A 113 7.48 -5.18 -6.01
C ASP A 113 6.11 -5.79 -5.69
N PHE A 114 5.35 -5.11 -4.83
CA PHE A 114 3.98 -5.53 -4.56
C PHE A 114 3.10 -5.30 -5.82
N PRO A 115 2.25 -6.26 -6.21
CA PRO A 115 1.48 -6.15 -7.44
C PRO A 115 0.35 -5.10 -7.34
N ILE A 116 0.31 -4.17 -8.29
CA ILE A 116 -0.79 -3.19 -8.43
C ILE A 116 -2.07 -3.89 -8.92
N PHE A 117 -3.23 -3.50 -8.38
CA PHE A 117 -4.54 -4.05 -8.75
C PHE A 117 -5.51 -2.98 -9.22
N GLY A 118 -5.96 -3.09 -10.47
CA GLY A 118 -7.02 -2.26 -11.08
C GLY A 118 -8.40 -2.92 -11.15
N GLY A 119 -8.50 -4.19 -10.77
CA GLY A 119 -9.71 -5.01 -10.91
C GLY A 119 -9.59 -6.17 -11.91
N GLU A 120 -8.45 -6.34 -12.58
CA GLU A 120 -8.20 -7.43 -13.52
C GLU A 120 -7.61 -8.67 -12.83
N ASN A 121 -8.09 -9.85 -13.21
CA ASN A 121 -7.55 -11.15 -12.77
C ASN A 121 -7.37 -11.26 -11.24
N PRO A 122 -8.44 -11.08 -10.45
CA PRO A 122 -8.35 -11.02 -8.98
C PRO A 122 -7.67 -12.25 -8.37
N ARG A 123 -7.92 -13.46 -8.90
CA ARG A 123 -7.28 -14.70 -8.43
C ARG A 123 -5.75 -14.69 -8.64
N GLU A 124 -5.30 -14.11 -9.74
CA GLU A 124 -3.87 -14.00 -10.03
C GLU A 124 -3.19 -12.99 -9.12
N TRP A 125 -3.84 -11.84 -8.94
CA TRP A 125 -3.36 -10.80 -8.04
C TRP A 125 -3.27 -11.30 -6.59
N VAL A 126 -4.31 -11.93 -6.05
CA VAL A 126 -4.30 -12.50 -4.69
C VAL A 126 -3.13 -13.49 -4.50
N ARG A 127 -2.86 -14.33 -5.50
CA ARG A 127 -1.73 -15.28 -5.43
C ARG A 127 -0.37 -14.56 -5.37
N LYS A 128 -0.18 -13.51 -6.18
CA LYS A 128 1.06 -12.71 -6.18
C LYS A 128 1.21 -11.93 -4.86
N ALA A 129 0.14 -11.34 -4.35
CA ALA A 129 0.13 -10.63 -3.07
C ALA A 129 0.46 -11.59 -1.90
N ASN A 130 -0.16 -12.77 -1.86
CA ASN A 130 0.16 -13.82 -0.87
C ASN A 130 1.64 -14.22 -0.93
N LYS A 131 2.19 -14.38 -2.14
CA LYS A 131 3.60 -14.72 -2.31
C LYS A 131 4.50 -13.62 -1.80
N TYR A 132 4.19 -12.36 -2.08
CA TYR A 132 4.92 -11.20 -1.56
C TYR A 132 4.91 -11.19 -0.02
N PHE A 133 3.73 -11.31 0.60
CA PHE A 133 3.63 -11.28 2.06
C PHE A 133 4.41 -12.40 2.75
N GLN A 134 4.39 -13.62 2.18
CA GLN A 134 5.18 -14.74 2.68
C GLN A 134 6.69 -14.50 2.51
N LEU A 135 7.09 -13.90 1.39
CA LEU A 135 8.50 -13.68 1.08
C LEU A 135 9.12 -12.61 1.99
N HIS A 136 8.35 -11.57 2.30
CA HIS A 136 8.77 -10.44 3.11
C HIS A 136 8.39 -10.59 4.60
N ASN A 137 7.82 -11.74 5.01
CA ASN A 137 7.32 -11.99 6.37
C ASN A 137 6.43 -10.86 6.90
N ILE A 138 5.52 -10.37 6.07
CA ILE A 138 4.61 -9.29 6.43
C ILE A 138 3.54 -9.82 7.40
N PRO A 139 3.40 -9.21 8.60
CA PRO A 139 2.41 -9.62 9.58
C PRO A 139 0.98 -9.24 9.13
N ASP A 140 -0.02 -9.97 9.58
CA ASP A 140 -1.40 -9.89 9.06
C ASP A 140 -2.02 -8.50 9.24
N GLU A 141 -1.66 -7.81 10.32
CA GLU A 141 -2.13 -6.47 10.68
C GLU A 141 -1.66 -5.40 9.68
N MET A 142 -0.52 -5.62 9.01
CA MET A 142 0.05 -4.68 8.04
C MET A 142 -0.43 -4.94 6.61
N LYS A 143 -0.98 -6.12 6.31
CA LYS A 143 -1.35 -6.52 4.94
C LYS A 143 -2.39 -5.59 4.34
N MET A 144 -3.41 -5.21 5.11
CA MET A 144 -4.49 -4.34 4.64
C MET A 144 -3.99 -2.95 4.24
N GLY A 145 -3.11 -2.35 5.05
CA GLY A 145 -2.52 -1.04 4.75
C GLY A 145 -1.59 -1.06 3.54
N ILE A 146 -0.84 -2.15 3.35
CA ILE A 146 -0.04 -2.33 2.14
C ILE A 146 -0.96 -2.45 0.92
N VAL A 147 -2.02 -3.25 0.99
CA VAL A 147 -2.93 -3.45 -0.16
C VAL A 147 -3.52 -2.13 -0.62
N GLU A 148 -4.06 -1.33 0.30
CA GLU A 148 -4.68 -0.02 0.04
C GLU A 148 -3.83 0.84 -0.92
N MET A 149 -2.52 0.90 -0.71
CA MET A 149 -1.60 1.70 -1.55
C MET A 149 -1.44 1.21 -2.98
N TYR A 150 -1.60 -0.09 -3.20
CA TYR A 150 -1.37 -0.73 -4.50
C TYR A 150 -2.68 -1.01 -5.23
N LEU A 151 -3.80 -0.51 -4.72
CA LEU A 151 -5.06 -0.47 -5.45
C LEU A 151 -5.10 0.76 -6.35
N LYS A 152 -5.70 0.61 -7.53
CA LYS A 152 -5.93 1.73 -8.47
C LYS A 152 -7.31 1.66 -9.08
N GLY A 153 -7.82 2.81 -9.51
CA GLY A 153 -9.05 2.91 -10.28
C GLY A 153 -10.25 2.31 -9.54
N ARG A 154 -10.96 1.38 -10.20
CA ARG A 154 -12.21 0.82 -9.64
C ARG A 154 -11.98 -0.07 -8.41
N ALA A 155 -10.80 -0.65 -8.27
CA ALA A 155 -10.45 -1.46 -7.10
C ALA A 155 -10.28 -0.61 -5.84
N ASP A 156 -9.62 0.54 -5.98
CA ASP A 156 -9.39 1.50 -4.90
C ASP A 156 -10.71 2.06 -4.33
N ILE A 157 -11.58 2.56 -5.21
CA ILE A 157 -12.92 3.07 -4.83
C ILE A 157 -13.74 1.99 -4.10
N TRP A 158 -13.72 0.76 -4.60
CA TRP A 158 -14.44 -0.34 -3.97
C TRP A 158 -13.88 -0.71 -2.60
N PHE A 159 -12.56 -0.68 -2.44
CA PHE A 159 -11.90 -1.01 -1.18
C PHE A 159 -12.27 -0.05 -0.06
N HIS A 160 -12.36 1.25 -0.33
CA HIS A 160 -12.84 2.24 0.65
C HIS A 160 -14.27 1.92 1.14
N GLY A 161 -15.17 1.54 0.24
CA GLY A 161 -16.53 1.12 0.62
C GLY A 161 -16.56 -0.21 1.39
N PHE A 162 -15.72 -1.15 0.99
CA PHE A 162 -15.56 -2.43 1.68
C PHE A 162 -15.05 -2.24 3.12
N GLN A 163 -14.01 -1.43 3.31
CA GLN A 163 -13.40 -1.15 4.62
C GLN A 163 -14.34 -0.36 5.52
N SER A 164 -15.13 0.57 4.96
CA SER A 164 -16.18 1.28 5.70
C SER A 164 -17.25 0.33 6.22
N SER A 165 -17.58 -0.72 5.46
CA SER A 165 -18.58 -1.73 5.83
C SER A 165 -18.00 -2.83 6.73
N ASN A 166 -16.68 -3.01 6.73
CA ASN A 166 -15.98 -4.06 7.46
C ASN A 166 -14.70 -3.51 8.13
N PRO A 167 -14.81 -2.76 9.23
CA PRO A 167 -13.67 -2.08 9.85
C PRO A 167 -12.60 -3.04 10.40
N THR A 168 -13.01 -4.26 10.77
CA THR A 168 -12.13 -5.32 11.29
C THR A 168 -11.84 -6.38 10.23
N ALA A 169 -11.97 -6.05 8.94
CA ALA A 169 -11.68 -6.98 7.86
C ALA A 169 -10.21 -7.37 7.86
N GLU A 170 -9.96 -8.67 7.91
CA GLU A 170 -8.64 -9.24 7.71
C GLU A 170 -8.40 -9.58 6.24
N TRP A 171 -7.13 -9.82 5.91
CA TRP A 171 -6.70 -10.23 4.57
C TRP A 171 -7.50 -11.42 4.02
N ALA A 172 -7.84 -12.39 4.86
CA ALA A 172 -8.63 -13.56 4.45
C ALA A 172 -10.01 -13.17 3.89
N LEU A 173 -10.71 -12.24 4.56
CA LEU A 173 -12.01 -11.74 4.10
C LEU A 173 -11.85 -10.94 2.80
N LEU A 174 -10.83 -10.07 2.75
CA LEU A 174 -10.56 -9.25 1.56
C LEU A 174 -10.32 -10.12 0.32
N THR A 175 -9.51 -11.17 0.40
CA THR A 175 -9.21 -12.03 -0.76
C THR A 175 -10.46 -12.69 -1.33
N THR A 176 -11.38 -13.11 -0.47
CA THR A 176 -12.66 -13.70 -0.85
C THR A 176 -13.52 -12.67 -1.58
N GLU A 177 -13.65 -11.49 -0.99
CA GLU A 177 -14.53 -10.45 -1.50
C GLU A 177 -13.99 -9.79 -2.78
N VAL A 178 -12.67 -9.60 -2.89
CA VAL A 178 -12.01 -9.17 -4.13
C VAL A 178 -12.30 -10.15 -5.25
N CYS A 179 -12.16 -11.46 -5.00
CA CYS A 179 -12.46 -12.47 -6.00
C CYS A 179 -13.94 -12.45 -6.39
N ARG A 180 -14.85 -12.34 -5.42
CA ARG A 180 -16.29 -12.25 -5.67
C ARG A 180 -16.66 -11.03 -6.51
N ARG A 181 -16.13 -9.86 -6.16
CA ARG A 181 -16.45 -8.58 -6.80
C ARG A 181 -15.91 -8.47 -8.23
N PHE A 182 -14.71 -8.97 -8.48
CA PHE A 182 -14.01 -8.76 -9.75
C PHE A 182 -13.98 -10.00 -10.68
N ALA A 183 -14.54 -11.14 -10.28
CA ALA A 183 -14.60 -12.37 -11.09
C ALA A 183 -15.25 -12.16 -12.47
N GLU A 184 -16.28 -11.32 -12.58
CA GLU A 184 -17.03 -11.11 -13.82
C GLU A 184 -16.29 -10.28 -14.88
N THR A 185 -15.29 -9.49 -14.47
CA THR A 185 -14.49 -8.68 -15.42
C THR A 185 -13.49 -9.55 -16.20
N THR A 186 -13.02 -10.65 -15.60
CA THR A 186 -12.09 -11.59 -16.25
C THR A 186 -12.79 -12.51 -17.25
N GLY A 187 -14.03 -12.91 -17.01
CA GLY A 187 -14.78 -13.81 -17.89
C GLY A 187 -15.10 -13.21 -19.28
N LYS A 188 -15.38 -11.90 -19.35
CA LYS A 188 -15.76 -11.25 -20.62
C LYS A 188 -14.57 -10.98 -21.55
N LYS A 189 -13.38 -10.66 -21.01
CA LYS A 189 -12.19 -10.36 -21.83
C LYS A 189 -11.57 -11.58 -22.52
N MET A 190 -11.65 -12.78 -21.93
CA MET A 190 -11.09 -13.97 -22.60
C MET A 190 -11.89 -14.35 -23.85
N VAL A 191 -13.22 -14.18 -23.85
CA VAL A 191 -14.06 -14.56 -24.99
C VAL A 191 -13.86 -13.62 -26.19
N GLU A 192 -13.56 -12.34 -25.97
CA GLU A 192 -13.23 -11.40 -27.05
C GLU A 192 -11.86 -11.67 -27.70
N THR A 193 -10.89 -12.17 -26.95
CA THR A 193 -9.55 -12.49 -27.51
C THR A 193 -9.55 -13.73 -28.39
N PHE A 194 -10.47 -14.68 -28.19
CA PHE A 194 -10.56 -15.85 -29.07
C PHE A 194 -11.42 -15.60 -30.32
N SER A 195 -12.37 -14.67 -30.28
CA SER A 195 -13.33 -14.44 -31.38
C SER A 195 -12.82 -13.50 -32.49
N LYS A 196 -11.62 -12.90 -32.33
CA LYS A 196 -10.94 -12.10 -33.36
C LYS A 196 -9.87 -12.85 -34.14
N ILE A 197 -9.72 -14.15 -33.91
CA ILE A 197 -8.85 -15.04 -34.70
C ILE A 197 -9.76 -15.94 -35.54
N ARG A 198 -10.35 -15.38 -36.60
CA ARG A 198 -10.91 -16.16 -37.71
C ARG A 198 -10.82 -15.40 -39.01
#